data_AF-A0AAV9BM76-F1
#
_entry.id   AF-A0AAV9BM76-F1
#
_cell.length_a   1.000
_cell.length_b   1.000
_cell.length_c   1.000
_cell.angle_alpha   90.00
_cell.angle_beta   90.00
_cell.angle_gamma   90.00
#
_symmetry.space_group_name_H-M   'P 1'
#
loop_
_entity.id
_entity.type
_entity.pdbx_description
1 polymer ?
#
loop_
_entity_poly.entity_id
_entity_poly.type
_entity_poly.pdbx_seq_one_letter_code
_entity_poly.pdbx_strand_id
1 'polypeptide(L)'
;MGVRRSPEPSSSPQRRKLPRLGPLQSIALFVLVLPTFALLTLLHHARDITYLLRPIWDTPPRPFRALPHYHARNLSIARLCALHGFGSPLATPRRVFDAVLFNNEIDLLELRWRELLPHVTAFLLVESNSTFTSQPKPLFFAENQKRFEFAAPKVVYGTLALDGMSVGSDPFVLESKQRGAMNSLLRRSGISSGDLLIMSDVDEVPSAHTVRLLRWCDEIPPLMHLELRHYLYSFEFPVDFSSWRASAHVVGQTTRYSHSRQSDLILADAGWHCSFCFRYTEDFVFKMTAYSHADRVRWREYLDHERIQRIICNGEDLFDMLPEEYSFKDIIKKMGPIPRSASAVHLPSFLIENAERFKFLLPGGCLRQPK
;
A
#
# COMPACT_ATOMS: atom_id res chain seq x y z
N MET A 1 76.64 -18.27 59.94
CA MET A 1 75.27 -17.81 60.25
C MET A 1 74.79 -16.94 59.11
N GLY A 2 73.93 -17.47 58.24
CA GLY A 2 73.27 -16.70 57.20
C GLY A 2 71.88 -16.25 57.65
N VAL A 3 71.38 -15.15 57.09
CA VAL A 3 69.94 -14.83 56.88
C VAL A 3 69.93 -13.73 55.80
N ARG A 4 69.66 -14.11 54.54
CA ARG A 4 68.43 -13.94 53.73
C ARG A 4 68.44 -12.68 52.85
N ARG A 5 68.58 -12.93 51.55
CA ARG A 5 68.22 -12.01 50.46
C ARG A 5 66.70 -11.99 50.30
N SER A 6 66.13 -10.79 50.16
CA SER A 6 64.75 -10.56 49.73
C SER A 6 64.60 -10.82 48.23
N PRO A 7 63.50 -11.41 47.73
CA PRO A 7 63.23 -11.48 46.30
C PRO A 7 62.29 -10.34 45.85
N GLU A 8 62.64 -9.68 44.74
CA GLU A 8 61.71 -8.87 43.94
C GLU A 8 60.71 -9.78 43.21
N PRO A 9 59.45 -9.36 43.00
CA PRO A 9 58.54 -10.03 42.08
C PRO A 9 58.59 -9.36 40.70
N SER A 10 59.17 -10.05 39.71
CA SER A 10 58.97 -9.73 38.30
C SER A 10 57.62 -10.30 37.81
N SER A 11 56.60 -9.45 37.64
CA SER A 11 55.32 -9.86 37.05
C SER A 11 55.34 -9.68 35.53
N SER A 12 55.73 -10.72 34.80
CA SER A 12 55.46 -10.82 33.36
C SER A 12 53.95 -11.01 33.12
N PRO A 13 53.33 -10.39 32.10
CA PRO A 13 51.92 -10.60 31.80
C PRO A 13 51.73 -12.02 31.25
N GLN A 14 51.15 -12.91 32.05
CA GLN A 14 50.75 -14.24 31.60
C GLN A 14 49.66 -14.09 30.52
N ARG A 15 50.00 -14.37 29.27
CA ARG A 15 49.00 -14.66 28.23
C ARG A 15 48.17 -15.85 28.71
N ARG A 16 46.92 -15.61 29.11
CA ARG A 16 45.93 -16.67 29.35
C ARG A 16 45.78 -17.47 28.06
N LYS A 17 46.34 -18.69 28.03
CA LYS A 17 46.08 -19.65 26.95
C LYS A 17 44.61 -20.05 27.07
N LEU A 18 43.82 -19.84 26.00
CA LEU A 18 42.47 -20.38 25.95
C LEU A 18 42.53 -21.90 26.19
N PRO A 19 41.60 -22.47 26.99
CA PRO A 19 41.57 -23.90 27.23
C PRO A 19 41.40 -24.65 25.89
N ARG A 20 42.28 -25.61 25.62
CA ARG A 20 42.18 -26.48 24.44
C ARG A 20 41.03 -27.46 24.68
N LEU A 21 39.93 -27.30 23.92
CA LEU A 21 38.81 -28.23 23.91
C LEU A 21 39.29 -29.62 23.48
N GLY A 22 38.86 -30.67 24.19
CA GLY A 22 39.14 -32.05 23.80
C GLY A 22 38.44 -32.41 22.48
N PRO A 23 38.87 -33.48 21.77
CA PRO A 23 38.27 -33.90 20.50
C PRO A 23 36.76 -34.18 20.62
N LEU A 24 36.32 -34.79 21.72
CA LEU A 24 34.89 -35.05 22.01
C LEU A 24 34.07 -33.77 22.23
N GLN A 25 34.65 -32.75 22.88
CA GLN A 25 33.99 -31.46 23.09
C GLN A 25 33.91 -30.65 21.80
N SER A 26 34.92 -30.77 20.94
CA SER A 26 34.94 -30.17 19.61
C SER A 26 33.90 -30.82 18.68
N ILE A 27 33.72 -32.15 18.77
CA ILE A 27 32.66 -32.88 18.06
C ILE A 27 31.28 -32.49 18.58
N ALA A 28 31.09 -32.39 19.90
CA ALA A 28 29.81 -31.95 20.48
C ALA A 28 29.45 -30.50 20.08
N LEU A 29 30.43 -29.59 20.02
CA LEU A 29 30.25 -28.24 19.50
C LEU A 29 29.83 -28.28 18.02
N PHE A 30 30.48 -29.11 17.19
CA PHE A 30 30.15 -29.25 15.77
C PHE A 30 28.78 -29.88 15.52
N VAL A 31 28.36 -30.84 16.35
CA VAL A 31 27.10 -31.59 16.18
C VAL A 31 25.90 -30.86 16.79
N LEU A 32 26.10 -30.01 17.80
CA LEU A 32 24.99 -29.29 18.46
C LEU A 32 24.96 -27.80 18.10
N VAL A 33 26.10 -27.10 18.09
CA VAL A 33 26.13 -25.64 17.88
C VAL A 33 25.96 -25.29 16.41
N LEU A 34 26.60 -26.02 15.49
CA LEU A 34 26.43 -25.70 14.06
C LEU A 34 25.02 -25.98 13.54
N PRO A 35 24.36 -27.12 13.84
CA PRO A 35 22.99 -27.33 13.40
C PRO A 35 22.00 -26.38 14.07
N THR A 36 22.20 -26.03 15.35
CA THR A 36 21.34 -25.02 16.00
C THR A 36 21.55 -23.63 15.43
N PHE A 37 22.79 -23.22 15.18
CA PHE A 37 23.10 -21.95 14.51
C PHE A 37 22.55 -21.92 13.08
N ALA A 38 22.70 -23.00 12.32
CA ALA A 38 22.15 -23.13 10.98
C ALA A 38 20.61 -23.09 11.01
N LEU A 39 19.96 -23.78 11.96
CA LEU A 39 18.51 -23.74 12.13
C LEU A 39 18.03 -22.35 12.51
N LEU A 40 18.70 -21.65 13.43
CA LEU A 40 18.37 -20.28 13.81
C LEU A 40 18.53 -19.33 12.62
N THR A 41 19.59 -19.49 11.82
CA THR A 41 19.82 -18.72 10.60
C THR A 41 18.72 -18.98 9.56
N LEU A 42 18.34 -20.25 9.36
CA LEU A 42 17.25 -20.65 8.48
C LEU A 42 15.91 -20.06 8.92
N LEU A 43 15.57 -20.14 10.21
CA LEU A 43 14.36 -19.53 10.77
C LEU A 43 14.40 -18.01 10.63
N HIS A 44 15.57 -17.40 10.83
CA HIS A 44 15.75 -15.95 10.72
C HIS A 44 15.55 -15.43 9.30
N HIS A 45 15.99 -16.18 8.30
CA HIS A 45 15.85 -15.87 6.88
C HIS A 45 14.70 -16.62 6.19
N ALA A 46 13.83 -17.28 6.96
CA ALA A 46 12.79 -18.17 6.42
C ALA A 46 11.89 -17.45 5.41
N ARG A 47 11.49 -16.21 5.69
CA ARG A 47 10.69 -15.37 4.78
C ARG A 47 11.42 -15.12 3.45
N ASP A 48 12.66 -14.67 3.52
CA ASP A 48 13.43 -14.29 2.34
C ASP A 48 13.76 -15.53 1.48
N ILE A 49 14.08 -16.66 2.14
CA ILE A 49 14.21 -17.96 1.48
C ILE A 49 12.89 -18.36 0.81
N THR A 50 11.77 -18.20 1.51
CA THR A 50 10.44 -18.54 1.00
C THR A 50 10.09 -17.72 -0.25
N TYR A 51 10.40 -16.42 -0.26
CA TYR A 51 10.18 -15.54 -1.40
C TYR A 51 11.12 -15.86 -2.56
N LEU A 52 12.40 -16.06 -2.28
CA LEU A 52 13.39 -16.43 -3.31
C LEU A 52 13.03 -17.75 -3.99
N LEU A 53 12.55 -18.73 -3.22
CA LEU A 53 12.17 -20.06 -3.71
C LEU A 53 10.70 -20.16 -4.13
N ARG A 54 9.91 -19.08 -4.00
CA ARG A 54 8.49 -19.04 -4.39
C ARG A 54 8.22 -19.60 -5.79
N PRO A 55 9.03 -19.33 -6.82
CA PRO A 55 8.83 -19.91 -8.16
C PRO A 55 8.88 -21.44 -8.23
N ILE A 56 9.40 -22.12 -7.20
CA ILE A 56 9.49 -23.59 -7.15
C ILE A 56 8.23 -24.22 -6.55
N TRP A 57 7.64 -23.59 -5.53
CA TRP A 57 6.58 -24.21 -4.72
C TRP A 57 5.21 -23.53 -4.82
N ASP A 58 5.14 -22.29 -5.32
CA ASP A 58 3.90 -21.53 -5.49
C ASP A 58 3.60 -21.30 -6.98
N THR A 59 2.35 -21.03 -7.30
CA THR A 59 1.90 -20.77 -8.68
C THR A 59 1.16 -19.44 -8.77
N PRO A 60 1.35 -18.68 -9.87
CA PRO A 60 0.70 -17.39 -10.00
C PRO A 60 -0.83 -17.55 -9.98
N PRO A 61 -1.57 -16.59 -9.41
CA PRO A 61 -3.02 -16.59 -9.48
C PRO A 61 -3.47 -16.53 -10.95
N ARG A 62 -4.72 -16.94 -11.19
CA ARG A 62 -5.30 -16.86 -12.55
C ARG A 62 -5.14 -15.45 -13.10
N PRO A 63 -4.68 -15.25 -14.35
CA PRO A 63 -4.55 -13.92 -14.90
C PRO A 63 -5.92 -13.25 -15.04
N PHE A 64 -5.94 -11.93 -15.11
CA PHE A 64 -7.12 -11.17 -15.50
C PHE A 64 -7.28 -11.18 -17.03
N ARG A 65 -8.53 -11.10 -17.50
CA ARG A 65 -8.86 -10.76 -18.88
C ARG A 65 -8.92 -9.24 -19.00
N ALA A 66 -7.83 -8.66 -19.49
CA ALA A 66 -7.70 -7.22 -19.69
C ALA A 66 -8.68 -6.70 -20.75
N LEU A 67 -9.42 -5.66 -20.40
CA LEU A 67 -10.23 -4.86 -21.30
C LEU A 67 -9.36 -3.67 -21.76
N PRO A 68 -9.23 -3.43 -23.06
CA PRO A 68 -8.48 -2.29 -23.55
C PRO A 68 -9.16 -0.99 -23.13
N HIS A 69 -8.36 0.00 -22.72
CA HIS A 69 -8.86 1.30 -22.30
C HIS A 69 -8.41 2.37 -23.29
N TYR A 70 -9.33 2.82 -24.13
CA TYR A 70 -9.09 3.85 -25.13
C TYR A 70 -9.45 5.22 -24.57
N HIS A 71 -8.51 6.16 -24.62
CA HIS A 71 -8.81 7.53 -24.23
C HIS A 71 -8.13 8.54 -25.15
N ALA A 72 -8.87 9.58 -25.53
CA ALA A 72 -8.33 10.79 -26.13
C ALA A 72 -9.24 11.97 -25.77
N ARG A 73 -8.64 13.12 -25.45
CA ARG A 73 -9.37 14.29 -24.92
C ARG A 73 -10.47 14.81 -25.86
N ASN A 74 -10.25 14.68 -27.18
CA ASN A 74 -11.13 15.23 -28.21
C ASN A 74 -12.13 14.22 -28.78
N LEU A 75 -12.27 13.04 -28.18
CA LEU A 75 -13.27 12.06 -28.60
C LEU A 75 -14.60 12.24 -27.85
N SER A 76 -15.70 12.06 -28.58
CA SER A 76 -17.03 12.04 -27.98
C SER A 76 -17.21 10.79 -27.12
N ILE A 77 -18.07 10.88 -26.11
CA ILE A 77 -18.37 9.74 -25.24
C ILE A 77 -19.01 8.58 -26.02
N ALA A 78 -19.83 8.88 -27.03
CA ALA A 78 -20.39 7.86 -27.93
C ALA A 78 -19.31 7.07 -28.66
N ARG A 79 -18.29 7.76 -29.17
CA ARG A 79 -17.17 7.09 -29.83
C ARG A 79 -16.36 6.26 -28.84
N LEU A 80 -16.13 6.78 -27.63
CA LEU A 80 -15.43 6.03 -26.58
C LEU A 80 -16.20 4.76 -26.20
N CYS A 81 -17.51 4.83 -25.92
CA CYS A 81 -18.30 3.63 -25.61
C CYS A 81 -18.25 2.59 -26.72
N ALA A 82 -18.38 3.03 -27.98
CA ALA A 82 -18.28 2.13 -29.15
C ALA A 82 -16.91 1.47 -29.28
N LEU A 83 -15.80 2.19 -29.04
CA LEU A 83 -14.44 1.64 -29.10
C LEU A 83 -14.18 0.56 -28.04
N HIS A 84 -14.84 0.65 -26.89
CA HIS A 84 -14.74 -0.35 -25.83
C HIS A 84 -15.74 -1.51 -25.99
N GLY A 85 -16.67 -1.40 -26.94
CA GLY A 85 -17.80 -2.33 -27.03
C GLY A 85 -18.78 -2.21 -25.87
N PHE A 86 -18.86 -1.04 -25.21
CA PHE A 86 -19.76 -0.77 -24.07
C PHE A 86 -21.09 -0.14 -24.52
N GLY A 87 -21.56 -0.50 -25.72
CA GLY A 87 -22.81 -0.02 -26.28
C GLY A 87 -22.81 1.49 -26.59
N SER A 88 -24.00 2.07 -26.60
CA SER A 88 -24.20 3.52 -26.76
C SER A 88 -24.17 4.24 -25.40
N PRO A 89 -23.94 5.56 -25.37
CA PRO A 89 -24.11 6.33 -24.13
C PRO A 89 -25.55 6.29 -23.64
N LEU A 90 -25.71 6.25 -22.33
CA LEU A 90 -26.98 6.46 -21.65
C LEU A 90 -27.53 7.86 -21.91
N ALA A 91 -28.86 7.99 -21.94
CA ALA A 91 -29.53 9.30 -21.99
C ALA A 91 -29.21 10.17 -20.77
N THR A 92 -29.10 9.53 -19.59
CA THR A 92 -28.66 10.15 -18.34
C THR A 92 -27.54 9.32 -17.74
N PRO A 93 -26.41 9.92 -17.31
CA PRO A 93 -25.31 9.17 -16.75
C PRO A 93 -25.69 8.55 -15.42
N ARG A 94 -25.09 7.39 -15.10
CA ARG A 94 -25.18 6.78 -13.78
C ARG A 94 -24.70 7.76 -12.70
N ARG A 95 -25.33 7.70 -11.53
CA ARG A 95 -24.75 8.28 -10.32
C ARG A 95 -23.55 7.45 -9.93
N VAL A 96 -22.52 8.13 -9.40
CA VAL A 96 -21.26 7.47 -9.03
C VAL A 96 -21.03 7.66 -7.55
N PHE A 97 -20.76 6.57 -6.84
CA PHE A 97 -20.45 6.55 -5.43
C PHE A 97 -19.02 6.06 -5.26
N ASP A 98 -18.18 6.88 -4.64
CA ASP A 98 -16.77 6.57 -4.41
C ASP A 98 -16.58 6.17 -2.94
N ALA A 99 -16.26 4.91 -2.68
CA ALA A 99 -16.18 4.36 -1.33
C ALA A 99 -14.75 3.98 -0.96
N VAL A 100 -14.21 4.64 0.06
CA VAL A 100 -12.84 4.39 0.55
C VAL A 100 -12.77 4.27 2.08
N LEU A 101 -11.81 3.48 2.55
CA LEU A 101 -11.42 3.45 3.96
C LEU A 101 -10.30 4.47 4.19
N PHE A 102 -10.39 5.23 5.29
CA PHE A 102 -9.46 6.32 5.56
C PHE A 102 -8.63 6.09 6.82
N ASN A 103 -7.34 6.46 6.72
CA ASN A 103 -6.41 6.46 7.84
C ASN A 103 -5.67 7.82 7.96
N ASN A 104 -4.47 7.98 7.40
CA ASN A 104 -3.66 9.20 7.53
C ASN A 104 -3.27 9.84 6.18
N GLU A 105 -3.78 9.32 5.06
CA GLU A 105 -3.48 9.75 3.70
C GLU A 105 -4.20 11.07 3.29
N ILE A 106 -4.12 12.13 4.11
CA ILE A 106 -4.86 13.40 3.90
C ILE A 106 -4.54 14.03 2.53
N ASP A 107 -3.26 14.08 2.14
CA ASP A 107 -2.82 14.66 0.87
C ASP A 107 -3.37 13.88 -0.35
N LEU A 108 -3.34 12.54 -0.30
CA LEU A 108 -3.86 11.69 -1.38
C LEU A 108 -5.39 11.73 -1.44
N LEU A 109 -6.08 11.82 -0.29
CA LEU A 109 -7.54 11.99 -0.26
C LEU A 109 -7.95 13.28 -0.98
N GLU A 110 -7.21 14.38 -0.76
CA GLU A 110 -7.48 15.64 -1.46
C GLU A 110 -7.26 15.48 -2.97
N LEU A 111 -6.14 14.89 -3.39
CA LEU A 111 -5.87 14.65 -4.81
C LEU A 111 -6.96 13.78 -5.45
N ARG A 112 -7.35 12.69 -4.79
CA ARG A 112 -8.42 11.79 -5.24
C ARG A 112 -9.72 12.56 -5.42
N TRP A 113 -10.17 13.29 -4.40
CA TRP A 113 -11.45 13.98 -4.46
C TRP A 113 -11.43 15.12 -5.47
N ARG A 114 -10.32 15.82 -5.65
CA ARG A 114 -10.17 16.85 -6.68
C ARG A 114 -10.27 16.26 -8.09
N GLU A 115 -9.66 15.11 -8.34
CA GLU A 115 -9.74 14.38 -9.61
C GLU A 115 -11.18 13.91 -9.89
N LEU A 116 -11.85 13.36 -8.87
CA LEU A 116 -13.15 12.70 -9.03
C LEU A 116 -14.37 13.62 -8.86
N LEU A 117 -14.19 14.82 -8.29
CA LEU A 117 -15.27 15.77 -7.96
C LEU A 117 -16.30 16.00 -9.09
N PRO A 118 -15.88 16.14 -10.37
CA PRO A 118 -16.83 16.41 -11.47
C PRO A 118 -17.70 15.20 -11.85
N HIS A 119 -17.32 13.99 -11.41
CA HIS A 119 -17.92 12.75 -11.87
C HIS A 119 -18.62 11.96 -10.77
N VAL A 120 -18.29 12.24 -9.51
CA VAL A 120 -18.87 11.58 -8.34
C VAL A 120 -20.12 12.30 -7.84
N THR A 121 -21.13 11.51 -7.48
CA THR A 121 -22.35 11.93 -6.80
C THR A 121 -22.13 12.04 -5.30
N ALA A 122 -21.52 11.02 -4.68
CA ALA A 122 -21.18 11.04 -3.26
C ALA A 122 -19.85 10.33 -2.97
N PHE A 123 -19.07 10.91 -2.06
CA PHE A 123 -17.87 10.32 -1.49
C PHE A 123 -18.22 9.66 -0.15
N LEU A 124 -18.17 8.34 -0.10
CA LEU A 124 -18.33 7.57 1.13
C LEU A 124 -16.97 7.35 1.77
N LEU A 125 -16.83 7.84 3.00
CA LEU A 125 -15.60 7.75 3.76
C LEU A 125 -15.87 7.06 5.09
N VAL A 126 -15.14 5.98 5.38
CA VAL A 126 -15.15 5.36 6.71
C VAL A 126 -13.80 5.54 7.39
N GLU A 127 -13.81 6.18 8.56
CA GLU A 127 -12.66 6.32 9.43
C GLU A 127 -12.88 5.60 10.77
N SER A 128 -11.83 5.00 11.32
CA SER A 128 -11.85 4.44 12.68
C SER A 128 -11.00 5.25 13.65
N ASN A 129 -11.33 5.19 14.95
CA ASN A 129 -10.50 5.73 16.05
C ASN A 129 -9.37 4.78 16.49
N SER A 130 -9.17 3.67 15.76
CA SER A 130 -8.11 2.69 16.01
C SER A 130 -7.45 2.30 14.69
N THR A 131 -6.17 1.93 14.78
CA THR A 131 -5.41 1.31 13.68
C THR A 131 -5.77 -0.17 13.55
N PHE A 132 -5.31 -0.83 12.48
CA PHE A 132 -5.50 -2.29 12.34
C PHE A 132 -4.63 -3.08 13.32
N THR A 133 -3.66 -2.46 13.99
CA THR A 133 -2.89 -3.08 15.08
C THR A 133 -3.47 -2.81 16.47
N SER A 134 -4.73 -2.38 16.54
CA SER A 134 -5.45 -2.00 17.77
C SER A 134 -4.90 -0.78 18.51
N GLN A 135 -4.01 0.01 17.91
CA GLN A 135 -3.52 1.24 18.53
C GLN A 135 -4.52 2.39 18.34
N PRO A 136 -4.89 3.11 19.41
CA PRO A 136 -5.74 4.30 19.31
C PRO A 136 -5.12 5.35 18.39
N LYS A 137 -5.96 6.01 17.59
CA LYS A 137 -5.56 7.13 16.73
C LYS A 137 -6.64 8.22 16.71
N PRO A 138 -6.27 9.49 16.49
CA PRO A 138 -7.25 10.52 16.21
C PRO A 138 -8.03 10.21 14.93
N LEU A 139 -9.20 10.85 14.81
CA LEU A 139 -9.95 10.89 13.57
C LEU A 139 -9.36 12.00 12.68
N PHE A 140 -8.30 11.66 11.95
CA PHE A 140 -7.55 12.57 11.09
C PHE A 140 -8.44 13.27 10.07
N PHE A 141 -9.45 12.62 9.50
CA PHE A 141 -10.37 13.30 8.58
C PHE A 141 -11.25 14.29 9.36
N ALA A 142 -11.78 13.87 10.51
CA ALA A 142 -12.63 14.73 11.33
C ALA A 142 -11.91 16.02 11.76
N GLU A 143 -10.62 15.92 12.11
CA GLU A 143 -9.78 17.07 12.49
C GLU A 143 -9.41 17.98 11.30
N ASN A 144 -9.49 17.47 10.07
CA ASN A 144 -9.05 18.18 8.86
C ASN A 144 -10.21 18.50 7.89
N GLN A 145 -11.48 18.42 8.31
CA GLN A 145 -12.65 18.62 7.44
C GLN A 145 -12.63 19.94 6.66
N LYS A 146 -12.08 21.00 7.25
CA LYS A 146 -11.95 22.31 6.59
C LYS A 146 -11.18 22.22 5.26
N ARG A 147 -10.19 21.33 5.16
CA ARG A 147 -9.42 21.09 3.93
C ARG A 147 -10.29 20.55 2.78
N PHE A 148 -11.41 19.91 3.11
CA PHE A 148 -12.32 19.24 2.19
C PHE A 148 -13.65 19.98 1.99
N GLU A 149 -13.73 21.26 2.40
CA GLU A 149 -14.94 22.08 2.27
C GLU A 149 -15.47 22.12 0.82
N PHE A 150 -14.56 22.09 -0.17
CA PHE A 150 -14.90 22.04 -1.60
C PHE A 150 -15.73 20.82 -2.02
N ALA A 151 -15.68 19.73 -1.25
CA ALA A 151 -16.39 18.49 -1.51
C ALA A 151 -17.53 18.24 -0.50
N ALA A 152 -17.64 19.04 0.57
CA ALA A 152 -18.54 18.80 1.70
C ALA A 152 -20.00 18.45 1.32
N PRO A 153 -20.64 19.06 0.31
CA PRO A 153 -22.01 18.71 -0.09
C PRO A 153 -22.17 17.28 -0.61
N LYS A 154 -21.07 16.62 -0.99
CA LYS A 154 -21.05 15.24 -1.53
C LYS A 154 -20.51 14.22 -0.54
N VAL A 155 -20.06 14.62 0.65
CA VAL A 155 -19.42 13.70 1.60
C VAL A 155 -20.47 12.99 2.46
N VAL A 156 -20.40 11.66 2.47
CA VAL A 156 -21.12 10.79 3.40
C VAL A 156 -20.08 10.15 4.32
N TYR A 157 -19.96 10.68 5.53
CA TYR A 157 -18.92 10.30 6.47
C TYR A 157 -19.44 9.32 7.54
N GLY A 158 -18.72 8.22 7.75
CA GLY A 158 -19.00 7.23 8.80
C GLY A 158 -17.80 7.03 9.71
N THR A 159 -18.04 7.01 11.02
CA THR A 159 -17.02 6.68 12.03
C THR A 159 -17.24 5.30 12.60
N LEU A 160 -16.15 4.58 12.89
CA LEU A 160 -16.18 3.29 13.59
C LEU A 160 -15.31 3.36 14.85
N ALA A 161 -15.96 3.27 16.02
CA ALA A 161 -15.25 3.07 17.27
C ALA A 161 -14.85 1.59 17.40
N LEU A 162 -13.56 1.32 17.60
CA LEU A 162 -13.01 -0.01 17.83
C LEU A 162 -12.41 -0.11 19.25
N ASP A 163 -13.18 0.34 20.24
CA ASP A 163 -12.76 0.39 21.63
C ASP A 163 -12.75 -1.02 22.25
N GLY A 164 -11.76 -1.31 23.11
CA GLY A 164 -11.72 -2.55 23.91
C GLY A 164 -11.27 -3.82 23.18
N MET A 165 -10.70 -3.69 21.97
CA MET A 165 -10.05 -4.81 21.29
C MET A 165 -8.72 -5.18 21.99
N SER A 166 -8.44 -6.47 22.16
CA SER A 166 -7.17 -6.89 22.75
C SER A 166 -5.99 -6.48 21.85
N VAL A 167 -4.94 -5.95 22.47
CA VAL A 167 -3.65 -5.71 21.82
C VAL A 167 -3.16 -7.05 21.24
N GLY A 168 -2.77 -7.05 19.97
CA GLY A 168 -2.37 -8.27 19.25
C GLY A 168 -3.51 -9.05 18.58
N SER A 169 -4.70 -8.45 18.46
CA SER A 169 -5.73 -8.96 17.54
C SER A 169 -5.21 -9.01 16.10
N ASP A 170 -5.64 -10.01 15.34
CA ASP A 170 -5.29 -10.13 13.92
C ASP A 170 -5.71 -8.85 13.17
N PRO A 171 -4.76 -8.12 12.54
CA PRO A 171 -5.07 -6.87 11.85
C PRO A 171 -6.11 -7.02 10.73
N PHE A 172 -6.15 -8.18 10.07
CA PHE A 172 -7.13 -8.43 9.01
C PHE A 172 -8.57 -8.54 9.54
N VAL A 173 -8.75 -8.92 10.81
CA VAL A 173 -10.07 -8.92 11.46
C VAL A 173 -10.56 -7.50 11.68
N LEU A 174 -9.67 -6.59 12.11
CA LEU A 174 -10.01 -5.18 12.28
C LEU A 174 -10.31 -4.49 10.96
N GLU A 175 -9.50 -4.76 9.93
CA GLU A 175 -9.77 -4.33 8.57
C GLU A 175 -11.15 -4.82 8.09
N SER A 176 -11.47 -6.11 8.29
CA SER A 176 -12.77 -6.68 7.94
C SER A 176 -13.94 -6.00 8.65
N LYS A 177 -13.79 -5.63 9.94
CA LYS A 177 -14.79 -4.84 10.67
C LYS A 177 -15.00 -3.46 10.05
N GLN A 178 -13.92 -2.76 9.70
CA GLN A 178 -14.02 -1.45 9.02
C GLN A 178 -14.67 -1.57 7.63
N ARG A 179 -14.35 -2.62 6.86
CA ARG A 179 -15.04 -2.95 5.59
C ARG A 179 -16.53 -3.25 5.82
N GLY A 180 -16.88 -3.91 6.91
CA GLY A 180 -18.26 -4.11 7.36
C GLY A 180 -19.00 -2.79 7.65
N ALA A 181 -18.34 -1.80 8.25
CA ALA A 181 -18.90 -0.48 8.49
C ALA A 181 -19.20 0.27 7.18
N MET A 182 -18.38 0.10 6.13
CA MET A 182 -18.66 0.67 4.80
C MET A 182 -19.96 0.14 4.22
N ASN A 183 -20.28 -1.16 4.39
CA ASN A 183 -21.57 -1.70 3.97
C ASN A 183 -22.76 -1.02 4.67
N SER A 184 -22.59 -0.63 5.94
CA SER A 184 -23.61 0.12 6.68
C SER A 184 -23.75 1.56 6.18
N LEU A 185 -22.64 2.19 5.78
CA LEU A 185 -22.64 3.53 5.19
C LEU A 185 -23.30 3.54 3.81
N LEU A 186 -22.99 2.55 2.96
CA LEU A 186 -23.61 2.36 1.65
C LEU A 186 -25.14 2.32 1.73
N ARG A 187 -25.72 1.53 2.65
CA ARG A 187 -27.18 1.43 2.84
C ARG A 187 -27.87 2.76 3.14
N ARG A 188 -27.14 3.72 3.73
CA ARG A 188 -27.67 5.03 4.15
C ARG A 188 -27.30 6.17 3.19
N SER A 189 -26.47 5.90 2.18
CA SER A 189 -25.94 6.90 1.25
C SER A 189 -26.93 7.34 0.17
N GLY A 190 -28.06 6.64 0.01
CA GLY A 190 -29.01 6.86 -1.08
C GLY A 190 -28.61 6.20 -2.41
N ILE A 191 -27.58 5.35 -2.41
CA ILE A 191 -27.20 4.50 -3.55
C ILE A 191 -28.33 3.51 -3.88
N SER A 192 -28.50 3.19 -5.15
CA SER A 192 -29.59 2.38 -5.68
C SER A 192 -29.13 1.47 -6.81
N SER A 193 -29.97 0.49 -7.17
CA SER A 193 -29.67 -0.43 -8.27
C SER A 193 -29.41 0.33 -9.57
N GLY A 194 -28.36 -0.05 -10.29
CA GLY A 194 -27.94 0.59 -11.54
C GLY A 194 -26.96 1.76 -11.37
N ASP A 195 -26.73 2.25 -10.15
CA ASP A 195 -25.66 3.21 -9.88
C ASP A 195 -24.28 2.56 -10.01
N LEU A 196 -23.24 3.38 -10.20
CA LEU A 196 -21.86 2.92 -10.22
C LEU A 196 -21.22 3.09 -8.84
N LEU A 197 -20.69 2.03 -8.27
CA LEU A 197 -19.95 2.02 -7.02
C LEU A 197 -18.48 1.71 -7.29
N ILE A 198 -17.60 2.64 -6.92
CA ILE A 198 -16.15 2.46 -6.92
C ILE A 198 -15.74 2.04 -5.52
N MET A 199 -14.99 0.95 -5.42
CA MET A 199 -14.43 0.43 -4.17
C MET A 199 -12.92 0.41 -4.29
N SER A 200 -12.21 1.14 -3.43
CA SER A 200 -10.75 1.16 -3.43
C SER A 200 -10.22 1.68 -2.10
N ASP A 201 -8.90 1.63 -1.93
CA ASP A 201 -8.24 2.39 -0.89
C ASP A 201 -7.99 3.85 -1.34
N VAL A 202 -7.59 4.72 -0.42
CA VAL A 202 -7.40 6.17 -0.69
C VAL A 202 -6.27 6.39 -1.69
N ASP A 203 -5.21 5.60 -1.60
CA ASP A 203 -4.02 5.69 -2.45
C ASP A 203 -4.24 5.08 -3.86
N GLU A 204 -5.36 4.40 -4.10
CA GLU A 204 -5.77 3.79 -5.36
C GLU A 204 -6.74 4.70 -6.14
N VAL A 205 -6.24 5.76 -6.77
CA VAL A 205 -7.01 6.83 -7.41
C VAL A 205 -7.40 6.49 -8.85
N PRO A 206 -8.67 6.21 -9.17
CA PRO A 206 -9.13 6.10 -10.55
C PRO A 206 -9.01 7.45 -11.26
N SER A 207 -8.72 7.43 -12.55
CA SER A 207 -8.67 8.65 -13.33
C SER A 207 -10.07 9.22 -13.60
N ALA A 208 -10.18 10.54 -13.76
CA ALA A 208 -11.44 11.19 -14.09
C ALA A 208 -12.04 10.66 -15.40
N HIS A 209 -11.20 10.37 -16.41
CA HIS A 209 -11.67 9.88 -17.69
C HIS A 209 -12.16 8.43 -17.62
N THR A 210 -11.57 7.58 -16.77
CA THR A 210 -12.09 6.24 -16.47
C THR A 210 -13.49 6.34 -15.89
N VAL A 211 -13.68 7.15 -14.84
CA VAL A 211 -14.99 7.28 -14.18
C VAL A 211 -16.03 7.89 -15.13
N ARG A 212 -15.62 8.84 -15.97
CA ARG A 212 -16.46 9.41 -17.04
C ARG A 212 -16.89 8.34 -18.05
N LEU A 213 -16.01 7.45 -18.47
CA LEU A 213 -16.36 6.36 -19.37
C LEU A 213 -17.44 5.45 -18.75
N LEU A 214 -17.16 4.93 -17.56
CA LEU A 214 -18.00 3.93 -16.90
C LEU A 214 -19.39 4.46 -16.52
N ARG A 215 -19.50 5.75 -16.15
CA ARG A 215 -20.80 6.34 -15.81
C ARG A 215 -21.70 6.58 -17.01
N TRP A 216 -21.15 6.69 -18.22
CA TRP A 216 -21.91 7.07 -19.42
C TRP A 216 -22.23 5.90 -20.34
N CYS A 217 -21.36 4.90 -20.46
CA CYS A 217 -21.58 3.79 -21.40
C CYS A 217 -22.57 2.77 -20.85
N ASP A 218 -23.58 2.38 -21.64
CA ASP A 218 -24.66 1.52 -21.15
C ASP A 218 -24.20 0.10 -20.81
N GLU A 219 -23.54 -0.58 -21.75
CA GLU A 219 -23.24 -2.02 -21.68
C GLU A 219 -21.86 -2.31 -21.05
N ILE A 220 -21.50 -1.58 -19.99
CA ILE A 220 -20.30 -1.91 -19.22
C ILE A 220 -20.49 -3.25 -18.48
N PRO A 221 -19.41 -4.04 -18.29
CA PRO A 221 -19.47 -5.18 -17.40
C PRO A 221 -19.99 -4.77 -16.01
N PRO A 222 -20.89 -5.56 -15.39
CA PRO A 222 -21.48 -5.22 -14.10
C PRO A 222 -20.43 -5.20 -12.97
N LEU A 223 -19.32 -5.90 -13.16
CA LEU A 223 -18.21 -5.95 -12.21
C LEU A 223 -16.89 -6.09 -12.96
N MET A 224 -15.99 -5.14 -12.72
CA MET A 224 -14.61 -5.19 -13.20
C MET A 224 -13.65 -4.58 -12.19
N HIS A 225 -12.40 -5.03 -12.22
CA HIS A 225 -11.29 -4.37 -11.55
C HIS A 225 -10.74 -3.23 -12.41
N LEU A 226 -10.00 -2.34 -11.77
CA LEU A 226 -9.31 -1.21 -12.38
C LEU A 226 -7.81 -1.46 -12.23
N GLU A 227 -7.10 -1.58 -13.35
CA GLU A 227 -5.65 -1.70 -13.34
C GLU A 227 -5.05 -0.31 -13.11
N LEU A 228 -4.34 -0.12 -12.01
CA LEU A 228 -3.74 1.16 -11.66
C LEU A 228 -2.23 1.08 -11.85
N ARG A 229 -1.64 2.16 -12.38
CA ARG A 229 -0.19 2.32 -12.41
C ARG A 229 0.32 2.42 -10.97
N HIS A 230 1.12 1.47 -10.54
CA HIS A 230 1.66 1.41 -9.18
C HIS A 230 2.90 2.28 -9.06
N TYR A 231 2.91 3.12 -8.04
CA TYR A 231 4.01 3.97 -7.63
C TYR A 231 4.29 3.78 -6.15
N LEU A 232 5.54 4.02 -5.76
CA LEU A 232 5.98 3.92 -4.38
C LEU A 232 6.62 5.24 -3.94
N TYR A 233 6.27 5.75 -2.76
CA TYR A 233 6.81 6.97 -2.13
C TYR A 233 6.47 8.30 -2.82
N SER A 234 6.39 8.33 -4.15
CA SER A 234 6.00 9.46 -5.00
C SER A 234 5.79 8.97 -6.44
N PHE A 235 5.29 9.84 -7.33
CA PHE A 235 5.20 9.54 -8.76
C PHE A 235 6.57 9.50 -9.48
N GLU A 236 7.67 9.74 -8.76
CA GLU A 236 9.03 9.51 -9.25
C GLU A 236 9.37 8.02 -9.37
N PHE A 237 8.76 7.13 -8.58
CA PHE A 237 9.14 5.71 -8.55
C PHE A 237 8.01 4.81 -9.07
N PRO A 238 7.85 4.67 -10.40
CA PRO A 238 6.92 3.71 -10.99
C PRO A 238 7.39 2.27 -10.77
N VAL A 239 6.52 1.42 -10.24
CA VAL A 239 6.79 0.01 -10.00
C VAL A 239 6.37 -0.81 -11.22
N ASP A 240 5.06 -0.90 -11.48
CA ASP A 240 4.46 -1.63 -12.60
C ASP A 240 2.93 -1.38 -12.67
N PHE A 241 2.19 -2.31 -13.29
CA PHE A 241 0.72 -2.32 -13.36
C PHE A 241 0.12 -3.44 -12.47
N SER A 242 0.80 -3.82 -11.38
CA SER A 242 0.33 -4.91 -10.50
C SER A 242 -0.79 -4.51 -9.55
N SER A 243 -1.20 -3.23 -9.52
CA SER A 243 -2.30 -2.77 -8.68
C SER A 243 -3.65 -3.03 -9.35
N TRP A 244 -4.43 -3.95 -8.77
CA TRP A 244 -5.69 -4.42 -9.35
C TRP A 244 -6.88 -4.40 -8.40
N ARG A 245 -6.70 -4.11 -7.10
CA ARG A 245 -7.75 -4.32 -6.08
C ARG A 245 -8.91 -3.33 -6.17
N ALA A 246 -8.65 -2.14 -6.72
CA ALA A 246 -9.70 -1.16 -6.99
C ALA A 246 -10.70 -1.73 -8.00
N SER A 247 -12.00 -1.58 -7.73
CA SER A 247 -13.04 -2.14 -8.59
C SER A 247 -14.19 -1.17 -8.83
N ALA A 248 -14.89 -1.39 -9.94
CA ALA A 248 -16.10 -0.69 -10.31
C ALA A 248 -17.26 -1.69 -10.46
N HIS A 249 -18.35 -1.39 -9.77
CA HIS A 249 -19.54 -2.24 -9.70
C HIS A 249 -20.76 -1.46 -10.16
N VAL A 250 -21.53 -2.02 -11.10
CA VAL A 250 -22.92 -1.62 -11.27
C VAL A 250 -23.70 -2.24 -10.12
N VAL A 251 -24.31 -1.39 -9.29
CA VAL A 251 -24.97 -1.81 -8.05
C VAL A 251 -26.17 -2.68 -8.38
N GLY A 252 -26.19 -3.87 -7.78
CA GLY A 252 -27.33 -4.79 -7.75
C GLY A 252 -27.76 -5.08 -6.31
N GLN A 253 -28.67 -6.04 -6.14
CA GLN A 253 -29.23 -6.37 -4.83
C GLN A 253 -28.22 -6.97 -3.84
N THR A 254 -27.19 -7.66 -4.34
CA THR A 254 -26.19 -8.39 -3.54
C THR A 254 -24.86 -7.66 -3.42
N THR A 255 -24.73 -6.46 -3.97
CA THR A 255 -23.48 -5.70 -3.97
C THR A 255 -23.06 -5.36 -2.54
N ARG A 256 -21.84 -5.76 -2.17
CA ARG A 256 -21.20 -5.47 -0.89
C ARG A 256 -19.82 -4.91 -1.13
N TYR A 257 -19.37 -4.05 -0.22
CA TYR A 257 -18.00 -3.55 -0.20
C TYR A 257 -17.00 -4.70 -0.03
N SER A 258 -16.05 -4.80 -0.95
CA SER A 258 -14.99 -5.80 -0.95
C SER A 258 -13.75 -5.21 -1.63
N HIS A 259 -12.57 -5.66 -1.22
CA HIS A 259 -11.27 -5.28 -1.82
C HIS A 259 -10.44 -6.52 -2.18
N SER A 260 -11.13 -7.65 -2.31
CA SER A 260 -10.58 -8.89 -2.87
C SER A 260 -11.03 -9.05 -4.32
N ARG A 261 -10.48 -10.05 -5.02
CA ARG A 261 -10.87 -10.31 -6.41
C ARG A 261 -12.34 -10.76 -6.49
N GLN A 262 -13.19 -9.94 -7.11
CA GLN A 262 -14.60 -10.24 -7.34
C GLN A 262 -14.95 -10.62 -8.80
N SER A 263 -14.05 -10.40 -9.76
CA SER A 263 -14.21 -10.71 -11.19
C SER A 263 -12.85 -11.02 -11.82
N ASP A 264 -12.86 -11.64 -12.98
CA ASP A 264 -11.69 -11.89 -13.82
C ASP A 264 -11.46 -10.78 -14.86
N LEU A 265 -12.33 -9.76 -14.91
CA LEU A 265 -12.18 -8.61 -15.80
C LEU A 265 -11.41 -7.49 -15.13
N ILE A 266 -10.51 -6.86 -15.88
CA ILE A 266 -9.78 -5.68 -15.45
C ILE A 266 -9.74 -4.65 -16.58
N LEU A 267 -10.06 -3.39 -16.29
CA LEU A 267 -9.88 -2.30 -17.25
C LEU A 267 -8.44 -1.80 -17.15
N ALA A 268 -7.72 -1.86 -18.28
CA ALA A 268 -6.31 -1.48 -18.33
C ALA A 268 -6.10 0.01 -18.02
N ASP A 269 -4.98 0.35 -17.40
CA ASP A 269 -4.52 1.74 -17.19
C ASP A 269 -5.63 2.72 -16.76
N ALA A 270 -6.33 2.36 -15.69
CA ALA A 270 -7.54 3.01 -15.20
C ALA A 270 -7.28 4.12 -14.18
N GLY A 271 -6.02 4.36 -13.78
CA GLY A 271 -5.62 5.37 -12.80
C GLY A 271 -4.26 5.09 -12.18
N TRP A 272 -4.09 5.50 -10.92
CA TRP A 272 -2.81 5.45 -10.21
C TRP A 272 -2.96 4.87 -8.81
N HIS A 273 -1.97 4.09 -8.38
CA HIS A 273 -1.85 3.61 -7.00
C HIS A 273 -0.54 4.12 -6.40
N CYS A 274 -0.59 5.04 -5.43
CA CYS A 274 0.61 5.65 -4.84
C CYS A 274 0.83 5.18 -3.40
N SER A 275 1.49 4.02 -3.25
CA SER A 275 1.77 3.44 -1.94
C SER A 275 2.81 4.25 -1.17
N PHE A 276 2.60 4.45 0.13
CA PHE A 276 3.51 5.21 1.01
C PHE A 276 3.83 6.64 0.51
N CYS A 277 2.90 7.29 -0.18
CA CYS A 277 3.11 8.62 -0.74
C CYS A 277 2.74 9.74 0.26
N PHE A 278 3.61 9.94 1.26
CA PHE A 278 3.41 10.93 2.33
C PHE A 278 4.37 12.10 2.26
N ARG A 279 3.97 13.22 2.86
CA ARG A 279 4.77 14.45 3.00
C ARG A 279 5.81 14.36 4.11
N TYR A 280 5.44 13.73 5.22
CA TYR A 280 6.25 13.70 6.43
C TYR A 280 6.74 12.28 6.74
N THR A 281 7.97 12.15 7.26
CA THR A 281 8.56 10.85 7.63
C THR A 281 7.75 10.11 8.70
N GLU A 282 7.13 10.86 9.60
CA GLU A 282 6.30 10.36 10.70
C GLU A 282 5.08 9.59 10.16
N ASP A 283 4.54 10.00 9.00
CA ASP A 283 3.41 9.32 8.38
C ASP A 283 3.79 7.97 7.77
N PHE A 284 5.05 7.80 7.36
CA PHE A 284 5.59 6.49 6.97
C PHE A 284 5.66 5.56 8.17
N VAL A 285 6.27 6.01 9.27
CA VAL A 285 6.37 5.25 10.52
C VAL A 285 4.98 4.87 11.03
N PHE A 286 4.04 5.82 10.99
CA PHE A 286 2.65 5.56 11.37
C PHE A 286 2.03 4.48 10.48
N LYS A 287 2.07 4.59 9.14
CA LYS A 287 1.48 3.57 8.25
C LYS A 287 2.15 2.21 8.44
N MET A 288 3.48 2.16 8.56
CA MET A 288 4.27 0.94 8.77
C MET A 288 3.85 0.19 10.04
N THR A 289 3.38 0.90 11.07
CA THR A 289 2.98 0.32 12.36
C THR A 289 1.46 0.17 12.54
N ALA A 290 0.66 0.79 11.66
CA ALA A 290 -0.79 0.86 11.79
C ALA A 290 -1.58 -0.09 10.87
N TYR A 291 -1.07 -0.40 9.67
CA TYR A 291 -1.81 -1.18 8.67
C TYR A 291 -1.69 -2.70 8.85
N SER A 292 -2.44 -3.48 8.06
CA SER A 292 -2.58 -4.92 8.25
C SER A 292 -1.28 -5.72 8.08
N HIS A 293 -0.27 -5.15 7.42
CA HIS A 293 1.04 -5.76 7.24
C HIS A 293 2.13 -5.13 8.13
N ALA A 294 1.77 -4.69 9.34
CA ALA A 294 2.73 -4.16 10.31
C ALA A 294 3.77 -5.21 10.77
N ASP A 295 3.50 -6.50 10.56
CA ASP A 295 4.41 -7.63 10.78
C ASP A 295 5.71 -7.52 9.95
N ARG A 296 5.69 -6.75 8.86
CA ARG A 296 6.88 -6.49 8.03
C ARG A 296 7.95 -5.67 8.76
N VAL A 297 7.59 -4.94 9.82
CA VAL A 297 8.53 -4.22 10.68
C VAL A 297 9.21 -5.20 11.64
N ARG A 298 10.32 -5.79 11.20
CA ARG A 298 11.07 -6.78 11.99
C ARG A 298 12.00 -6.16 13.05
N TRP A 299 12.44 -4.94 12.78
CA TRP A 299 13.52 -4.28 13.49
C TRP A 299 13.11 -2.85 13.82
N ARG A 300 13.52 -2.33 14.98
CA ARG A 300 13.17 -0.96 15.39
C ARG A 300 13.82 0.08 14.50
N GLU A 301 14.98 -0.25 13.97
CA GLU A 301 15.76 0.54 13.03
C GLU A 301 14.97 0.82 11.74
N TYR A 302 13.97 0.00 11.38
CA TYR A 302 13.13 0.26 10.21
C TYR A 302 12.26 1.50 10.38
N LEU A 303 12.02 1.92 11.63
CA LEU A 303 11.23 3.10 11.99
C LEU A 303 12.11 4.34 12.18
N ASP A 304 13.42 4.23 11.97
CA ASP A 304 14.33 5.36 12.02
C ASP A 304 14.08 6.32 10.84
N HIS A 305 13.91 7.61 11.16
CA HIS A 305 13.48 8.60 10.18
C HIS A 305 14.58 8.91 9.16
N GLU A 306 15.85 8.90 9.57
CA GLU A 306 16.98 9.10 8.65
C GLU A 306 17.14 7.92 7.69
N ARG A 307 16.98 6.68 8.19
CA ARG A 307 16.94 5.47 7.34
C ARG A 307 15.79 5.54 6.35
N ILE A 308 14.57 5.84 6.81
CA ILE A 308 13.40 5.96 5.94
C ILE A 308 13.68 7.00 4.85
N GLN A 309 14.16 8.19 5.22
CA GLN A 309 14.46 9.28 4.28
C GLN A 309 15.47 8.85 3.19
N ARG A 310 16.52 8.11 3.58
CA ARG A 310 17.50 7.59 2.62
C ARG A 310 16.88 6.55 1.68
N ILE A 311 16.13 5.59 2.22
CA ILE A 311 15.48 4.51 1.45
C ILE A 311 14.53 5.08 0.41
N ILE A 312 13.63 5.99 0.82
CA ILE A 312 12.63 6.56 -0.09
C ILE A 312 13.29 7.39 -1.20
N CYS A 313 14.39 8.08 -0.92
CA CYS A 313 15.15 8.81 -1.93
C CYS A 313 15.89 7.87 -2.89
N ASN A 314 16.37 6.73 -2.40
CA ASN A 314 17.03 5.75 -3.25
C ASN A 314 16.04 4.90 -4.07
N GLY A 315 14.77 4.85 -3.67
CA GLY A 315 13.78 3.94 -4.26
C GLY A 315 13.94 2.49 -3.78
N GLU A 316 14.58 2.29 -2.63
CA GLU A 316 14.80 0.98 -2.01
C GLU A 316 13.54 0.47 -1.29
N ASP A 317 13.50 -0.81 -0.90
CA ASP A 317 12.38 -1.38 -0.14
C ASP A 317 12.43 -0.99 1.35
N LEU A 318 11.36 -0.41 1.90
CA LEU A 318 11.27 0.02 3.31
C LEU A 318 11.55 -1.09 4.33
N PHE A 319 11.22 -2.33 3.96
CA PHE A 319 11.25 -3.50 4.86
C PHE A 319 12.42 -4.45 4.58
N ASP A 320 13.35 -4.06 3.69
CA ASP A 320 14.44 -4.88 3.16
C ASP A 320 13.96 -6.26 2.67
N MET A 321 12.80 -6.29 2.01
CA MET A 321 12.17 -7.50 1.50
C MET A 321 12.64 -7.82 0.07
N LEU A 322 12.74 -9.12 -0.24
CA LEU A 322 12.87 -9.57 -1.62
C LEU A 322 11.53 -9.42 -2.37
N PRO A 323 11.55 -9.20 -3.69
CA PRO A 323 10.33 -9.16 -4.50
C PRO A 323 9.51 -10.44 -4.37
N GLU A 324 8.20 -10.28 -4.11
CA GLU A 324 7.25 -11.38 -3.99
C GLU A 324 6.75 -11.84 -5.37
N GLU A 325 7.58 -12.53 -6.14
CA GLU A 325 7.28 -12.92 -7.53
C GLU A 325 7.21 -14.44 -7.75
N TYR A 326 6.50 -14.84 -8.81
CA TYR A 326 6.29 -16.25 -9.17
C TYR A 326 7.27 -16.80 -10.21
N SER A 327 8.20 -15.96 -10.69
CA SER A 327 9.25 -16.39 -11.62
C SER A 327 10.60 -15.82 -11.21
N PHE A 328 11.69 -16.59 -11.36
CA PHE A 328 13.04 -16.11 -11.09
C PHE A 328 13.41 -14.89 -11.95
N LYS A 329 12.89 -14.83 -13.18
CA LYS A 329 13.09 -13.69 -14.08
C LYS A 329 12.51 -12.40 -13.49
N ASP A 330 11.31 -12.47 -12.93
CA ASP A 330 10.64 -11.31 -12.37
C ASP A 330 11.24 -10.91 -11.02
N ILE A 331 11.68 -11.87 -10.20
CA ILE A 331 12.49 -11.59 -9.00
C ILE A 331 13.73 -10.78 -9.38
N ILE A 332 14.50 -11.26 -10.36
CA ILE A 332 15.73 -10.57 -10.80
C ILE A 332 15.42 -9.20 -11.36
N LYS A 333 14.36 -9.07 -12.17
CA LYS A 333 13.94 -7.79 -12.76
C LYS A 333 13.56 -6.75 -11.72
N LYS A 334 12.93 -7.17 -10.62
CA LYS A 334 12.45 -6.28 -9.55
C LYS A 334 13.41 -6.14 -8.37
N MET A 335 14.55 -6.82 -8.41
CA MET A 335 15.54 -6.76 -7.35
C MET A 335 16.31 -5.43 -7.38
N GLY A 336 16.49 -4.84 -6.21
CA GLY A 336 17.18 -3.55 -6.05
C GLY A 336 16.22 -2.36 -6.10
N PRO A 337 16.77 -1.13 -6.21
CA PRO A 337 15.97 0.07 -6.15
C PRO A 337 15.07 0.26 -7.37
N ILE A 338 13.88 0.83 -7.15
CA ILE A 338 12.93 1.17 -8.20
C ILE A 338 13.53 2.27 -9.10
N PRO A 339 13.51 2.09 -10.43
CA PRO A 339 13.99 3.11 -11.35
C PRO A 339 13.20 4.43 -11.20
N ARG A 340 13.93 5.55 -11.21
CA ARG A 340 13.33 6.89 -11.17
C ARG A 340 12.76 7.27 -12.53
N SER A 341 11.59 7.89 -12.52
CA SER A 341 10.93 8.54 -13.64
C SER A 341 11.10 10.05 -13.53
N ALA A 342 11.57 10.67 -14.61
CA ALA A 342 11.54 12.12 -14.76
C ALA A 342 10.19 12.64 -15.31
N SER A 343 9.27 11.75 -15.66
CA SER A 343 8.00 12.11 -16.29
C SER A 343 6.91 12.32 -15.24
N ALA A 344 6.26 13.48 -15.34
CA ALA A 344 5.00 13.79 -14.65
C ALA A 344 3.80 13.80 -15.64
N VAL A 345 3.99 13.25 -16.84
CA VAL A 345 2.95 13.19 -17.87
C VAL A 345 1.91 12.14 -17.48
N HIS A 346 0.63 12.46 -17.72
CA HIS A 346 -0.50 11.61 -17.33
C HIS A 346 -0.66 11.42 -15.83
N LEU A 347 -0.22 12.37 -15.01
CA LEU A 347 -0.59 12.45 -13.59
C LEU A 347 -1.86 13.31 -13.41
N PRO A 348 -2.51 13.27 -12.23
CA PRO A 348 -3.70 14.09 -11.96
C PRO A 348 -3.45 15.57 -12.24
N SER A 349 -4.41 16.25 -12.89
CA SER A 349 -4.19 17.65 -13.31
C SER A 349 -4.02 18.58 -12.12
N PHE A 350 -4.82 18.38 -11.06
CA PHE A 350 -4.74 19.15 -9.83
C PHE A 350 -3.38 19.00 -9.11
N LEU A 351 -2.73 17.84 -9.22
CA LEU A 351 -1.38 17.65 -8.69
C LEU A 351 -0.38 18.56 -9.41
N ILE A 352 -0.44 18.60 -10.75
CA ILE A 352 0.47 19.39 -11.58
C ILE A 352 0.22 20.89 -11.42
N GLU A 353 -1.04 21.31 -11.39
CA GLU A 353 -1.42 22.71 -11.15
C GLU A 353 -0.94 23.22 -9.77
N ASN A 354 -0.78 22.32 -8.80
CA ASN A 354 -0.34 22.62 -7.44
C ASN A 354 1.04 22.01 -7.12
N ALA A 355 1.91 21.90 -8.14
CA ALA A 355 3.19 21.20 -8.04
C ALA A 355 4.06 21.66 -6.87
N GLU A 356 4.10 22.96 -6.55
CA GLU A 356 4.87 23.48 -5.41
C GLU A 356 4.37 22.91 -4.08
N ARG A 357 3.05 22.80 -3.89
CA ARG A 357 2.44 22.29 -2.65
C ARG A 357 2.64 20.78 -2.51
N PHE A 358 2.68 20.07 -3.64
CA PHE A 358 2.81 18.62 -3.72
C PHE A 358 4.16 18.17 -4.26
N LYS A 359 5.19 19.01 -4.13
CA LYS A 359 6.52 18.75 -4.67
C LYS A 359 7.06 17.38 -4.21
N PHE A 360 6.74 16.98 -2.98
CA PHE A 360 7.14 15.69 -2.41
C PHE A 360 6.63 14.46 -3.20
N LEU A 361 5.57 14.60 -4.00
CA LEU A 361 5.01 13.56 -4.86
C LEU A 361 5.58 13.58 -6.28
N LEU A 362 6.38 14.56 -6.65
CA LEU A 362 6.87 14.77 -8.01
C LEU A 362 8.38 14.47 -8.13
N PRO A 363 8.89 14.22 -9.35
CA PRO A 363 10.30 13.94 -9.58
C PRO A 363 11.23 15.00 -8.97
N GLY A 364 12.26 14.54 -8.25
CA GLY A 364 13.22 15.38 -7.53
C GLY A 364 12.72 15.85 -6.15
N GLY A 365 11.53 15.42 -5.74
CA GLY A 365 10.89 15.79 -4.49
C GLY A 365 11.11 14.83 -3.34
N CYS A 366 12.11 13.95 -3.35
CA CYS A 366 12.20 12.83 -2.40
C CYS A 366 12.41 13.23 -0.92
N LEU A 367 12.91 14.43 -0.63
CA LEU A 367 13.08 14.92 0.74
C LEU A 367 11.72 15.16 1.40
N ARG A 368 11.56 14.65 2.63
CA ARG A 368 10.36 14.75 3.46
C ARG A 368 10.64 15.68 4.62
N GLN A 369 9.60 16.37 5.05
CA GLN A 369 9.70 17.27 6.20
C GLN A 369 9.49 16.45 7.49
N PRO A 370 10.18 16.75 8.59
CA PRO A 370 9.72 16.34 9.91
C PRO A 370 8.46 17.15 10.28
N LYS A 371 7.57 16.57 11.09
CA LYS A 371 6.36 17.26 11.57
C LYS A 371 6.63 18.29 12.66
#